data_AF-A0A9X9F4I7-F1
#
_entry.id   AF-A0A9X9F4I7-F1
#
_cell.length_a   1.000
_cell.length_b   1.000
_cell.length_c   1.000
_cell.angle_alpha   90.00
_cell.angle_beta   90.00
_cell.angle_gamma   90.00
#
_symmetry.space_group_name_H-M   'P 1'
#
loop_
_entity.id
_entity.type
_entity.pdbx_description
1 polymer ?
#
loop_
_entity_poly.entity_id
_entity_poly.type
_entity_poly.pdbx_seq_one_letter_code
_entity_poly.pdbx_strand_id
1 'polypeptide(L)'
;FLKGKFVKDCDVDIVRYLAKEGLLYHKEKYEHSYPHCWRCDSPLLYYAGESWLIRTTAIKDTFLQNNDSVTWYPDHMKHGRFGKFLENMVDWNISRNRYWGTPLNVWECESCNHQFAPKSIAELRKYSTKETPEDLEMHKPYVDEVQVCCGKCGGTMNRTPEVIDVWFDSGSMPFAQYHYPFENKELFEEQFPADVIAEGIDQTRGWFYSLLAVSALYTGKVPYKRVLSLGHVLDEEGQKMSKSKGNALDPVDLVDKFGADALRWALLVDSAPWNAKRFSERTVLEAKSKFVDTLV
;
A
#
# COMPACT_ATOMS: atom_id res chain seq x y z
N PHE A 1 -14.47 -10.43 -35.39
CA PHE A 1 -15.75 -10.69 -34.69
C PHE A 1 -15.71 -10.36 -33.18
N LEU A 2 -14.55 -10.12 -32.57
CA LEU A 2 -14.42 -9.86 -31.13
C LEU A 2 -14.21 -8.38 -30.75
N LYS A 3 -14.03 -7.50 -31.74
CA LYS A 3 -13.73 -6.07 -31.51
C LYS A 3 -14.79 -5.41 -30.61
N GLY A 4 -14.34 -4.76 -29.54
CA GLY A 4 -15.20 -4.02 -28.60
C GLY A 4 -15.79 -4.85 -27.46
N LYS A 5 -15.52 -6.17 -27.39
CA LYS A 5 -15.97 -7.02 -26.30
C LYS A 5 -14.95 -7.05 -25.15
N PHE A 6 -15.44 -7.23 -23.93
CA PHE A 6 -14.57 -7.50 -22.79
C PHE A 6 -13.86 -8.84 -22.99
N VAL A 7 -12.57 -8.89 -22.65
CA VAL A 7 -11.70 -10.03 -22.98
C VAL A 7 -12.17 -11.35 -22.37
N LYS A 8 -12.67 -11.37 -21.13
CA LYS A 8 -13.18 -12.61 -20.51
C LYS A 8 -14.47 -13.11 -21.15
N ASP A 9 -15.28 -12.21 -21.70
CA ASP A 9 -16.50 -12.59 -22.42
C ASP A 9 -16.19 -13.18 -23.81
N CYS A 10 -14.98 -12.94 -24.33
CA CYS A 10 -14.53 -13.47 -25.61
C CYS A 10 -14.16 -14.96 -25.54
N ASP A 11 -13.87 -15.51 -24.36
CA ASP A 11 -13.31 -16.87 -24.22
C ASP A 11 -14.19 -17.93 -24.91
N VAL A 12 -15.52 -17.87 -24.70
CA VAL A 12 -16.47 -18.81 -25.31
C VAL A 12 -16.55 -18.66 -26.82
N ASP A 13 -16.52 -17.43 -27.33
CA ASP A 13 -16.59 -17.14 -28.76
C ASP A 13 -15.32 -17.61 -29.49
N ILE A 14 -14.15 -17.47 -28.85
CA ILE A 14 -12.88 -17.98 -29.35
C ILE A 14 -12.91 -19.51 -29.43
N VAL A 15 -13.37 -20.19 -28.38
CA VAL A 15 -13.47 -21.66 -28.37
C VAL A 15 -14.42 -22.16 -29.47
N ARG A 16 -15.57 -21.50 -29.66
CA ARG A 16 -16.52 -21.84 -30.75
C ARG A 16 -15.90 -21.64 -32.13
N TYR A 17 -15.17 -20.54 -32.33
CA TYR A 17 -14.47 -20.26 -33.58
C TYR A 17 -13.43 -21.35 -33.89
N LEU A 18 -12.55 -21.68 -32.92
CA LEU A 18 -11.52 -22.71 -33.11
C LEU A 18 -12.13 -24.11 -33.39
N ALA A 19 -13.25 -24.44 -32.74
CA ALA A 19 -13.98 -25.69 -33.01
C ALA A 19 -14.56 -25.72 -34.44
N LYS A 20 -15.15 -24.61 -34.89
CA LYS A 20 -15.71 -24.48 -36.24
C LYS A 20 -14.65 -24.63 -37.33
N GLU A 21 -13.46 -24.07 -37.10
CA GLU A 21 -12.33 -24.14 -38.04
C GLU A 21 -11.55 -25.47 -37.97
N GLY A 22 -11.95 -26.41 -37.10
CA GLY A 22 -11.23 -27.69 -36.92
C GLY A 22 -9.85 -27.56 -36.26
N LEU A 23 -9.58 -26.42 -35.61
CA LEU A 23 -8.30 -26.11 -34.95
C LEU A 23 -8.29 -26.47 -33.45
N LEU A 24 -9.44 -26.86 -32.89
CA LEU A 24 -9.57 -27.23 -31.48
C LEU A 24 -9.35 -28.73 -31.28
N TYR A 25 -8.21 -29.10 -30.70
CA TYR A 25 -7.93 -30.49 -30.32
C TYR A 25 -8.67 -30.93 -29.04
N HIS A 26 -8.59 -30.12 -27.98
CA HIS A 26 -9.19 -30.43 -26.67
C HIS A 26 -9.64 -29.16 -25.95
N LYS A 27 -10.65 -29.28 -25.08
CA LYS A 27 -11.07 -28.22 -24.16
C LYS A 27 -11.42 -28.83 -22.81
N GLU A 28 -11.05 -28.14 -21.73
CA GLU A 28 -11.42 -28.50 -20.37
C GLU A 28 -11.65 -27.25 -19.52
N LYS A 29 -12.30 -27.42 -18.37
CA LYS A 29 -12.38 -26.38 -17.35
C LYS A 29 -11.18 -26.52 -16.43
N TYR A 30 -10.51 -25.41 -16.15
CA TYR A 30 -9.35 -25.38 -15.26
C TYR A 30 -9.67 -24.58 -14.00
N GLU A 31 -9.56 -25.25 -12.84
CA GLU A 31 -9.75 -24.62 -11.54
C GLU A 31 -8.40 -24.24 -10.95
N HIS A 32 -8.20 -22.94 -10.72
CA HIS A 32 -6.94 -22.41 -10.20
C HIS A 32 -7.13 -21.06 -9.50
N SER A 33 -6.14 -20.65 -8.71
CA SER A 33 -6.10 -19.28 -8.17
C SER A 33 -5.70 -18.27 -9.24
N TYR A 34 -6.44 -17.17 -9.34
CA TYR A 34 -6.19 -16.10 -10.29
C TYR A 34 -6.18 -14.74 -9.58
N PRO A 35 -5.28 -13.81 -9.93
CA PRO A 35 -5.23 -12.50 -9.28
C PRO A 35 -6.43 -11.64 -9.68
N HIS A 36 -7.04 -11.01 -8.67
CA HIS A 36 -8.14 -10.07 -8.83
C HIS A 36 -7.77 -8.73 -8.20
N CYS A 37 -8.40 -7.66 -8.66
CA CYS A 37 -8.21 -6.33 -8.09
C CYS A 37 -8.64 -6.31 -6.62
N TRP A 38 -7.74 -5.95 -5.72
CA TRP A 38 -7.99 -5.92 -4.27
C TRP A 38 -9.07 -4.91 -3.82
N ARG A 39 -9.57 -4.07 -4.73
CA ARG A 39 -10.63 -3.08 -4.46
C ARG A 39 -11.99 -3.45 -5.03
N CYS A 40 -12.03 -4.04 -6.21
CA CYS A 40 -13.29 -4.26 -6.96
C CYS A 40 -13.48 -5.70 -7.44
N ASP A 41 -12.58 -6.61 -7.08
CA ASP A 41 -12.64 -8.04 -7.38
C ASP A 41 -12.67 -8.40 -8.88
N SER A 42 -12.39 -7.45 -9.77
CA SER A 42 -12.28 -7.71 -11.20
C SER A 42 -11.02 -8.54 -11.52
N PRO A 43 -11.07 -9.50 -12.44
CA PRO A 43 -9.92 -10.32 -12.80
C PRO A 43 -8.83 -9.45 -13.44
N LEU A 44 -7.62 -9.54 -12.92
CA LEU A 44 -6.49 -8.76 -13.44
C LEU A 44 -5.93 -9.38 -14.72
N LEU A 45 -5.33 -8.54 -15.55
CA LEU A 45 -4.64 -8.96 -16.77
C LEU A 45 -3.24 -8.38 -16.75
N TYR A 46 -2.27 -9.21 -17.08
CA TYR A 46 -0.93 -8.72 -17.39
C TYR A 46 -1.00 -7.98 -18.72
N TYR A 47 -0.66 -6.69 -18.70
CA TYR A 47 -0.78 -5.79 -19.83
C TYR A 47 0.47 -4.91 -19.93
N ALA A 48 0.99 -4.74 -21.13
CA ALA A 48 2.11 -3.84 -21.38
C ALA A 48 1.59 -2.41 -21.49
N GLY A 49 2.16 -1.51 -20.69
CA GLY A 49 1.83 -0.09 -20.68
C GLY A 49 2.98 0.73 -20.13
N GLU A 50 2.94 2.04 -20.38
CA GLU A 50 3.90 2.98 -19.81
C GLU A 50 3.65 3.13 -18.31
N SER A 51 4.73 3.15 -17.54
CA SER A 51 4.67 3.25 -16.09
C SER A 51 6.02 3.67 -15.51
N TRP A 52 5.97 4.30 -14.33
CA TRP A 52 7.15 4.67 -13.56
C TRP A 52 7.43 3.64 -12.48
N LEU A 53 8.65 3.13 -12.49
CA LEU A 53 9.14 2.16 -11.52
C LEU A 53 10.30 2.74 -10.72
N ILE A 54 10.31 2.46 -9.42
CA ILE A 54 11.53 2.55 -8.63
C ILE A 54 12.26 1.22 -8.76
N ARG A 55 13.54 1.26 -9.15
CA ARG A 55 14.41 0.09 -9.27
C ARG A 55 14.84 -0.45 -7.90
N THR A 56 13.87 -0.91 -7.10
CA THR A 56 14.07 -1.42 -5.75
C THR A 56 14.93 -2.68 -5.73
N THR A 57 14.94 -3.46 -6.82
CA THR A 57 15.81 -4.64 -6.96
C THR A 57 17.30 -4.30 -6.88
N ALA A 58 17.71 -3.08 -7.22
CA ALA A 58 19.11 -2.65 -7.15
C ALA A 58 19.65 -2.53 -5.71
N ILE A 59 18.78 -2.47 -4.70
CA ILE A 59 19.15 -2.38 -3.28
C ILE A 59 18.56 -3.55 -2.46
N LYS A 60 18.23 -4.67 -3.12
CA LYS A 60 17.63 -5.85 -2.49
C LYS A 60 18.43 -6.36 -1.28
N ASP A 61 19.76 -6.34 -1.35
CA ASP A 61 20.60 -6.77 -0.23
C ASP A 61 20.44 -5.86 0.99
N THR A 62 20.28 -4.55 0.78
CA THR A 62 19.96 -3.59 1.84
C THR A 62 18.61 -3.91 2.48
N PHE A 63 17.59 -4.28 1.70
CA PHE A 63 16.29 -4.72 2.24
C PHE A 63 16.41 -5.94 3.14
N LEU A 64 17.16 -6.96 2.71
CA LEU A 64 17.36 -8.19 3.48
C LEU A 64 18.14 -7.93 4.77
N GLN A 65 19.23 -7.17 4.70
CA GLN A 65 20.03 -6.77 5.86
C GLN A 65 19.21 -5.95 6.87
N ASN A 66 18.45 -4.97 6.36
CA ASN A 66 17.57 -4.16 7.19
C ASN A 66 16.51 -5.02 7.87
N ASN A 67 15.84 -5.93 7.15
CA ASN A 67 14.89 -6.86 7.74
C ASN A 67 15.51 -7.76 8.82
N ASP A 68 16.74 -8.22 8.63
CA ASP A 68 17.43 -9.06 9.62
C ASP A 68 17.70 -8.31 10.93
N SER A 69 17.94 -7.00 10.85
CA SER A 69 18.13 -6.14 12.03
C SER A 69 16.85 -5.85 12.83
N VAL A 70 15.67 -6.03 12.22
CA VAL A 70 14.37 -5.78 12.87
C VAL A 70 13.98 -6.96 13.75
N THR A 71 13.43 -6.71 14.95
CA THR A 71 12.82 -7.78 15.76
C THR A 71 11.34 -7.92 15.40
N TRP A 72 10.97 -9.10 14.91
CA TRP A 72 9.59 -9.41 14.51
C TRP A 72 8.88 -10.21 15.59
N TYR A 73 7.62 -9.88 15.83
CA TYR A 73 6.70 -10.65 16.64
C TYR A 73 5.50 -11.03 15.76
N PRO A 74 5.31 -12.31 15.43
CA PRO A 74 6.12 -13.45 15.82
C PRO A 74 7.41 -13.58 14.98
N ASP A 75 8.45 -14.17 15.57
CA ASP A 75 9.80 -14.25 14.99
C ASP A 75 9.83 -14.85 13.57
N HIS A 76 8.96 -15.83 13.31
CA HIS A 76 8.91 -16.52 12.01
C HIS A 76 8.52 -15.61 10.85
N MET A 77 8.02 -14.39 11.10
CA MET A 77 7.72 -13.42 10.04
C MET A 77 8.97 -12.92 9.32
N LYS A 78 10.07 -12.76 10.07
CA LYS A 78 11.36 -12.22 9.58
C LYS A 78 11.87 -12.99 8.37
N HIS A 79 12.01 -14.31 8.48
CA HIS A 79 12.48 -15.20 7.40
C HIS A 79 11.33 -15.96 6.71
N GLY A 80 10.09 -15.80 7.18
CA GLY A 80 8.89 -16.40 6.62
C GLY A 80 8.18 -15.46 5.65
N ARG A 81 6.95 -15.05 6.00
CA ARG A 81 6.05 -14.32 5.09
C ARG A 81 6.66 -13.04 4.52
N PHE A 82 7.40 -12.29 5.34
CA PHE A 82 7.99 -11.02 4.94
C PHE A 82 9.35 -11.24 4.27
N GLY A 83 10.26 -12.01 4.88
CA GLY A 83 11.57 -12.34 4.30
C GLY A 83 11.49 -12.96 2.91
N LYS A 84 10.67 -14.01 2.72
CA LYS A 84 10.47 -14.66 1.41
C LYS A 84 9.92 -13.73 0.33
N PHE A 85 9.24 -12.65 0.73
CA PHE A 85 8.79 -11.65 -0.22
C PHE A 85 9.88 -10.70 -0.62
N LEU A 86 10.72 -10.25 0.32
CA LEU A 86 11.90 -9.47 0.00
C LEU A 86 12.87 -10.27 -0.90
N GLU A 87 13.01 -11.58 -0.67
CA GLU A 87 13.79 -12.47 -1.54
C GLU A 87 13.27 -12.54 -2.98
N ASN A 88 11.98 -12.31 -3.20
CA ASN A 88 11.36 -12.39 -4.53
C ASN A 88 10.78 -11.03 -4.97
N MET A 89 11.25 -9.93 -4.37
CA MET A 89 10.74 -8.60 -4.68
C MET A 89 11.07 -8.20 -6.11
N VAL A 90 10.17 -7.45 -6.71
CA VAL A 90 10.31 -6.86 -8.04
C VAL A 90 10.39 -5.34 -7.91
N ASP A 91 10.78 -4.69 -9.00
CA ASP A 91 10.77 -3.23 -9.06
C ASP A 91 9.38 -2.68 -8.78
N TRP A 92 9.32 -1.65 -7.95
CA TRP A 92 8.06 -1.11 -7.47
C TRP A 92 7.49 -0.14 -8.50
N ASN A 93 6.41 -0.56 -9.15
CA ASN A 93 5.58 0.34 -9.95
C ASN A 93 4.85 1.35 -9.04
N ILE A 94 5.26 2.62 -9.13
CA ILE A 94 4.73 3.72 -8.33
C ILE A 94 3.71 4.59 -9.06
N SER A 95 3.61 4.54 -10.40
CA SER A 95 2.66 5.39 -11.12
C SER A 95 1.26 4.79 -11.16
N ARG A 96 0.25 5.63 -11.07
CA ARG A 96 -1.16 5.27 -11.15
C ARG A 96 -1.89 6.23 -12.09
N ASN A 97 -2.59 5.68 -13.06
CA ASN A 97 -3.51 6.42 -13.93
C ASN A 97 -4.82 6.71 -13.18
N ARG A 98 -4.77 7.65 -12.23
CA ARG A 98 -5.86 8.04 -11.33
C ARG A 98 -5.87 9.56 -11.13
N TYR A 99 -6.90 10.04 -10.44
CA TYR A 99 -7.13 11.48 -10.23
C TYR A 99 -6.78 11.95 -8.82
N TRP A 100 -7.16 11.18 -7.79
CA TRP A 100 -6.96 11.52 -6.39
C TRP A 100 -5.76 10.78 -5.81
N GLY A 101 -4.73 11.54 -5.43
CA GLY A 101 -3.46 11.06 -4.88
C GLY A 101 -2.37 12.10 -5.10
N THR A 102 -1.21 11.89 -4.48
CA THR A 102 -0.04 12.76 -4.65
C THR A 102 0.41 12.76 -6.12
N PRO A 103 0.42 13.90 -6.83
CA PRO A 103 0.87 13.94 -8.22
C PRO A 103 2.34 13.52 -8.35
N LEU A 104 2.66 12.68 -9.35
CA LEU A 104 4.05 12.36 -9.65
C LEU A 104 4.78 13.63 -10.11
N ASN A 105 5.84 14.00 -9.41
CA ASN A 105 6.52 15.28 -9.58
C ASN A 105 7.54 15.26 -10.73
N VAL A 106 7.17 14.74 -11.90
CA VAL A 106 8.03 14.72 -13.10
C VAL A 106 7.40 15.55 -14.20
N TRP A 107 8.16 16.53 -14.69
CA TRP A 107 7.88 17.30 -15.90
C TRP A 107 8.73 16.78 -17.04
N GLU A 108 8.15 16.70 -18.23
CA GLU A 108 8.80 16.21 -19.43
C GLU A 108 8.70 17.24 -20.57
N CYS A 109 9.82 17.45 -21.26
CA CYS A 109 9.90 18.38 -22.37
C CYS A 109 9.49 17.70 -23.67
N GLU A 110 8.42 18.18 -24.29
CA GLU A 110 7.91 17.63 -25.56
C GLU A 110 8.90 17.79 -26.73
N SER A 111 9.80 18.77 -26.65
CA SER A 111 10.76 19.05 -27.74
C SER A 111 12.02 18.20 -27.69
N CYS A 112 12.44 17.71 -26.52
CA CYS A 112 13.73 17.01 -26.38
C CYS A 112 13.75 15.84 -25.39
N ASN A 113 12.60 15.45 -24.83
CA ASN A 113 12.42 14.36 -23.85
C ASN A 113 13.29 14.50 -22.60
N HIS A 114 13.74 15.72 -22.28
CA HIS A 114 14.38 15.97 -20.99
C HIS A 114 13.33 15.88 -19.89
N GLN A 115 13.69 15.27 -18.76
CA GLN A 115 12.82 15.13 -17.60
C GLN A 115 13.38 15.92 -16.43
N PHE A 116 12.50 16.60 -15.70
CA PHE A 116 12.82 17.43 -14.55
C PHE A 116 11.89 17.08 -13.39
N ALA A 117 12.47 16.83 -12.21
CA ALA A 117 11.73 16.54 -11.00
C ALA A 117 12.10 17.56 -9.91
N PRO A 118 11.27 18.58 -9.63
CA PRO A 118 11.53 19.55 -8.59
C PRO A 118 11.50 18.88 -7.20
N LYS A 119 12.45 19.28 -6.35
CA LYS A 119 12.64 18.77 -4.99
C LYS A 119 11.86 19.54 -3.93
N SER A 120 11.25 20.66 -4.30
CA SER A 120 10.41 21.49 -3.44
C SER A 120 9.46 22.35 -4.25
N ILE A 121 8.43 22.89 -3.59
CA ILE A 121 7.55 23.90 -4.20
C ILE A 121 8.37 25.11 -4.63
N ALA A 122 9.32 25.58 -3.81
CA ALA A 122 10.19 26.71 -4.15
C ALA A 122 11.02 26.46 -5.42
N GLU A 123 11.53 25.23 -5.61
CA GLU A 123 12.25 24.87 -6.85
C GLU A 123 11.29 24.84 -8.04
N LEU A 124 10.08 24.27 -7.90
CA LEU A 124 9.06 24.33 -8.95
C LEU A 124 8.79 25.78 -9.37
N ARG A 125 8.52 26.68 -8.41
CA ARG A 125 8.25 28.11 -8.68
C ARG A 125 9.38 28.79 -9.46
N LYS A 126 10.64 28.46 -9.13
CA LYS A 126 11.83 29.03 -9.79
C LYS A 126 11.89 28.68 -11.28
N TYR A 127 11.45 27.48 -11.66
CA TYR A 127 11.50 27.01 -13.06
C TYR A 127 10.18 27.20 -13.81
N SER A 128 9.10 27.58 -13.12
CA SER A 128 7.82 27.87 -13.74
C SER A 128 7.92 28.97 -14.80
N THR A 129 7.24 28.79 -15.92
CA THR A 129 7.20 29.79 -17.01
C THR A 129 6.35 31.02 -16.67
N LYS A 130 5.53 30.91 -15.63
CA LYS A 130 4.63 31.95 -15.12
C LYS A 130 4.75 32.02 -13.60
N GLU A 131 4.40 33.17 -13.04
CA GLU A 131 4.26 33.30 -11.60
C GLU A 131 3.17 32.34 -11.09
N THR A 132 3.51 31.58 -10.05
CA THR A 132 2.61 30.62 -9.41
C THR A 132 2.04 31.22 -8.12
N PRO A 133 0.75 31.03 -7.82
CA PRO A 133 0.17 31.51 -6.57
C PRO A 133 0.90 31.00 -5.31
N GLU A 134 0.91 31.80 -4.25
CA GLU A 134 1.48 31.38 -2.96
C GLU A 134 0.72 30.20 -2.35
N ASP A 135 -0.59 30.17 -2.56
CA ASP A 135 -1.56 29.16 -2.13
C ASP A 135 -1.83 28.09 -3.19
N LEU A 136 -0.90 27.89 -4.14
CA LEU A 136 -1.01 26.86 -5.17
C LEU A 136 -1.32 25.49 -4.54
N GLU A 137 -2.50 24.97 -4.86
CA GLU A 137 -2.89 23.61 -4.51
C GLU A 137 -2.03 22.61 -5.29
N MET A 138 -1.43 21.66 -4.58
CA MET A 138 -0.51 20.67 -5.13
C MET A 138 -1.22 19.40 -5.62
N HIS A 139 -2.56 19.38 -5.62
CA HIS A 139 -3.34 18.31 -6.24
C HIS A 139 -3.41 18.42 -7.76
N LYS A 140 -3.61 17.26 -8.39
CA LYS A 140 -3.49 17.02 -9.83
C LYS A 140 -4.09 18.12 -10.74
N PRO A 141 -5.36 18.56 -10.57
CA PRO A 141 -5.97 19.52 -11.50
C PRO A 141 -5.21 20.84 -11.59
N TYR A 142 -4.62 21.29 -10.48
CA TYR A 142 -3.98 22.59 -10.36
C TYR A 142 -2.51 22.52 -10.74
N VAL A 143 -1.79 21.51 -10.26
CA VAL A 143 -0.37 21.33 -10.58
C VAL A 143 -0.15 20.94 -12.05
N ASP A 144 -1.13 20.33 -12.71
CA ASP A 144 -1.07 20.03 -14.15
C ASP A 144 -1.04 21.30 -15.02
N GLU A 145 -1.52 22.44 -14.51
CA GLU A 145 -1.48 23.73 -15.22
C GLU A 145 -0.11 24.44 -15.10
N VAL A 146 0.76 23.97 -14.20
CA VAL A 146 2.07 24.56 -13.98
C VAL A 146 3.06 24.05 -15.04
N GLN A 147 3.42 24.94 -15.96
CA GLN A 147 4.44 24.70 -16.98
C GLN A 147 5.80 25.19 -16.51
N VAL A 148 6.86 24.44 -16.83
CA VAL A 148 8.24 24.79 -16.49
C VAL A 148 9.10 24.97 -17.74
N CYS A 149 10.13 25.82 -17.65
CA CYS A 149 11.09 26.03 -18.72
C CYS A 149 12.17 24.95 -18.71
N CYS A 150 12.40 24.32 -19.86
CA CYS A 150 13.40 23.27 -20.01
C CYS A 150 14.81 23.83 -19.92
N GLY A 151 15.56 23.43 -18.88
CA GLY A 151 16.95 23.83 -18.71
C GLY A 151 17.91 23.35 -19.80
N LYS A 152 17.48 22.44 -20.70
CA LYS A 152 18.31 21.88 -21.78
C LYS A 152 18.11 22.57 -23.14
N CYS A 153 16.86 22.84 -23.53
CA CYS A 153 16.55 23.40 -24.86
C CYS A 153 15.75 24.72 -24.80
N GLY A 154 15.36 25.19 -23.61
CA GLY A 154 14.52 26.37 -23.43
C GLY A 154 13.05 26.19 -23.80
N GLY A 155 12.64 25.00 -24.25
CA GLY A 155 11.23 24.68 -24.54
C GLY A 155 10.38 24.52 -23.28
N THR A 156 9.07 24.41 -23.44
CA THR A 156 8.12 24.18 -22.34
C THR A 156 8.10 22.70 -21.93
N MET A 157 7.91 22.44 -20.64
CA MET A 157 7.70 21.09 -20.10
C MET A 157 6.36 21.03 -19.36
N ASN A 158 5.67 19.90 -19.52
CA ASN A 158 4.40 19.60 -18.87
C ASN A 158 4.59 18.46 -17.87
N ARG A 159 3.80 18.44 -16.79
CA ARG A 159 3.84 17.33 -15.83
C ARG A 159 3.31 16.06 -16.48
N THR A 160 3.92 14.93 -16.15
CA THR A 160 3.38 13.59 -16.43
C THR A 160 1.98 13.45 -15.80
N PRO A 161 1.01 12.75 -16.43
CA PRO A 161 -0.36 12.73 -15.93
C PRO A 161 -0.55 11.90 -14.65
N GLU A 162 0.36 11.01 -14.29
CA GLU A 162 0.15 10.03 -13.23
C GLU A 162 0.16 10.63 -11.81
N VAL A 163 -0.52 9.94 -10.90
CA VAL A 163 -0.37 10.13 -9.45
C VAL A 163 0.41 8.95 -8.87
N ILE A 164 0.90 9.10 -7.64
CA ILE A 164 1.72 8.12 -6.95
C ILE A 164 0.83 7.04 -6.29
N ASP A 165 1.36 5.83 -6.20
CA ASP A 165 0.82 4.74 -5.41
C ASP A 165 0.64 5.12 -3.94
N VAL A 166 -0.55 4.93 -3.37
CA VAL A 166 -0.88 5.32 -1.98
C VAL A 166 0.05 4.67 -0.93
N TRP A 167 0.65 3.53 -1.25
CA TRP A 167 1.63 2.89 -0.38
C TRP A 167 2.91 3.73 -0.24
N PHE A 168 3.29 4.51 -1.25
CA PHE A 168 4.40 5.46 -1.16
C PHE A 168 4.08 6.60 -0.19
N ASP A 169 2.85 7.13 -0.19
CA ASP A 169 2.42 8.14 0.78
C ASP A 169 2.53 7.60 2.21
N SER A 170 1.92 6.43 2.46
CA SER A 170 1.97 5.78 3.78
C SER A 170 3.39 5.38 4.21
N GLY A 171 4.26 5.00 3.27
CA GLY A 171 5.66 4.66 3.51
C GLY A 171 6.52 5.90 3.79
N SER A 172 6.12 7.06 3.29
CA SER A 172 6.79 8.35 3.52
C SER A 172 6.42 9.00 4.85
N MET A 173 5.39 8.48 5.53
CA MET A 173 4.89 8.98 6.82
C MET A 173 5.98 9.28 7.87
N PRO A 174 7.05 8.48 8.06
CA PRO A 174 8.10 8.80 9.04
C PRO A 174 8.80 10.14 8.82
N PHE A 175 8.82 10.63 7.58
CA PHE A 175 9.46 11.89 7.19
C PHE A 175 8.43 12.99 6.94
N ALA A 176 7.39 12.65 6.17
CA ALA A 176 6.39 13.60 5.69
C ALA A 176 5.58 14.23 6.82
N GLN A 177 5.31 13.51 7.91
CA GLN A 177 4.57 14.04 9.06
C GLN A 177 5.26 15.25 9.73
N TYR A 178 6.58 15.38 9.55
CA TYR A 178 7.41 16.42 10.14
C TYR A 178 7.78 17.52 9.15
N HIS A 179 7.27 17.47 7.91
CA HIS A 179 7.73 18.34 6.83
C HIS A 179 9.26 18.22 6.59
N TYR A 180 9.84 17.06 6.91
CA TYR A 180 11.26 16.77 6.67
C TYR A 180 11.53 16.71 5.15
N PRO A 181 12.65 17.25 4.64
CA PRO A 181 13.79 17.83 5.35
C PRO A 181 13.72 19.36 5.55
N PHE A 182 12.57 19.98 5.34
CA PHE A 182 12.43 21.45 5.41
C PHE A 182 12.36 21.95 6.84
N GLU A 183 11.65 21.22 7.71
CA GLU A 183 11.40 21.57 9.11
C GLU A 183 11.60 20.36 10.04
N ASN A 184 11.58 20.62 11.36
CA ASN A 184 11.52 19.61 12.43
C ASN A 184 12.61 18.52 12.35
N LYS A 185 13.83 18.89 11.95
CA LYS A 185 14.93 17.94 11.75
C LYS A 185 15.33 17.24 13.04
N GLU A 186 15.46 17.99 14.13
CA GLU A 186 15.84 17.47 15.44
C GLU A 186 14.77 16.51 15.97
N LEU A 187 13.49 16.86 15.80
CA LEU A 187 12.37 16.00 16.18
C LEU A 187 12.35 14.70 15.36
N PHE A 188 12.58 14.79 14.04
CA PHE A 188 12.70 13.60 13.19
C PHE A 188 13.87 12.70 13.64
N GLU A 189 15.04 13.29 13.92
CA GLU A 189 16.23 12.55 14.36
C GLU A 189 16.04 11.88 15.73
N GLU A 190 15.25 12.46 16.63
CA GLU A 190 14.89 11.87 17.92
C GLU A 190 13.88 10.71 17.77
N GLN A 191 12.91 10.84 16.87
CA GLN A 191 11.82 9.88 16.70
C GLN A 191 12.17 8.72 15.76
N PHE A 192 13.13 8.90 14.85
CA PHE A 192 13.51 7.91 13.84
C PHE A 192 14.76 7.11 14.25
N PRO A 193 14.75 5.76 14.17
CA PRO A 193 13.64 4.90 13.77
C PRO A 193 12.68 4.59 14.93
N ALA A 194 11.41 4.34 14.61
CA ALA A 194 10.36 4.03 15.59
C ALA A 194 10.69 2.77 16.40
N ASP A 195 10.42 2.77 17.70
CA ASP A 195 10.74 1.62 18.55
C ASP A 195 9.86 0.39 18.30
N VAL A 196 8.57 0.61 18.03
CA VAL A 196 7.56 -0.43 17.83
C VAL A 196 6.49 0.06 16.86
N ILE A 197 6.09 -0.80 15.93
CA ILE A 197 4.83 -0.68 15.18
C ILE A 197 3.99 -1.95 15.35
N ALA A 198 2.67 -1.84 15.28
CA ALA A 198 1.75 -2.96 15.47
C ALA A 198 0.57 -2.88 14.50
N GLU A 199 0.50 -3.80 13.53
CA GLU A 199 -0.57 -3.84 12.54
C GLU A 199 -0.88 -5.29 12.11
N GLY A 200 -1.98 -5.46 11.38
CA GLY A 200 -2.40 -6.77 10.85
C GLY A 200 -1.36 -7.45 9.95
N ILE A 201 -1.38 -8.78 9.93
CA ILE A 201 -0.46 -9.62 9.14
C ILE A 201 -0.50 -9.34 7.63
N ASP A 202 -1.60 -8.79 7.12
CA ASP A 202 -1.76 -8.31 5.75
C ASP A 202 -0.80 -7.16 5.40
N GLN A 203 -0.33 -6.38 6.37
CA GLN A 203 0.61 -5.28 6.15
C GLN A 203 2.02 -5.73 5.72
N THR A 204 2.31 -7.03 5.75
CA THR A 204 3.50 -7.63 5.11
C THR A 204 3.55 -7.45 3.59
N ARG A 205 2.46 -7.04 2.97
CA ARG A 205 2.35 -6.66 1.55
C ARG A 205 1.89 -5.22 1.34
N GLY A 206 1.79 -4.45 2.42
CA GLY A 206 1.34 -3.07 2.44
C GLY A 206 2.33 -2.22 3.23
N TRP A 207 1.88 -1.68 4.36
CA TRP A 207 2.58 -0.64 5.09
C TRP A 207 3.95 -1.06 5.65
N PHE A 208 4.11 -2.29 6.14
CA PHE A 208 5.42 -2.75 6.62
C PHE A 208 6.47 -2.71 5.51
N TYR A 209 6.08 -3.12 4.30
CA TYR A 209 6.96 -3.07 3.14
C TYR A 209 7.21 -1.64 2.69
N SER A 210 6.17 -0.80 2.56
CA SER A 210 6.34 0.54 2.04
C SER A 210 7.16 1.45 2.97
N LEU A 211 6.99 1.33 4.28
CA LEU A 211 7.86 1.96 5.28
C LEU A 211 9.32 1.55 5.06
N LEU A 212 9.59 0.23 4.97
CA LEU A 212 10.94 -0.29 4.78
C LEU A 212 11.53 0.19 3.46
N ALA A 213 10.73 0.18 2.39
CA ALA A 213 11.16 0.57 1.06
C ALA A 213 11.52 2.04 0.96
N VAL A 214 10.62 2.93 1.36
CA VAL A 214 10.88 4.37 1.31
C VAL A 214 12.06 4.74 2.21
N SER A 215 12.14 4.16 3.42
CA SER A 215 13.23 4.43 4.35
C SER A 215 14.59 3.92 3.86
N ALA A 216 14.65 2.72 3.28
CA ALA A 216 15.87 2.16 2.71
C ALA A 216 16.33 2.96 1.48
N LEU A 217 15.40 3.38 0.61
CA LEU A 217 15.71 4.21 -0.55
C LEU A 217 16.23 5.59 -0.17
N TYR A 218 15.66 6.20 0.88
CA TYR A 218 15.96 7.58 1.25
C TYR A 218 17.16 7.70 2.21
N THR A 219 17.30 6.77 3.15
CA THR A 219 18.30 6.84 4.24
C THR A 219 19.21 5.63 4.33
N GLY A 220 18.88 4.52 3.66
CA GLY A 220 19.55 3.23 3.80
C GLY A 220 19.22 2.47 5.10
N LYS A 221 18.45 3.06 6.02
CA LYS A 221 18.17 2.51 7.36
C LYS A 221 16.80 1.84 7.45
N VAL A 222 16.57 1.09 8.53
CA VAL A 222 15.23 0.60 8.90
C VAL A 222 14.36 1.73 9.44
N PRO A 223 13.04 1.73 9.19
CA PRO A 223 12.10 2.71 9.75
C PRO A 223 11.58 2.35 11.15
N TYR A 224 11.73 1.09 11.56
CA TYR A 224 11.24 0.56 12.83
C TYR A 224 12.23 -0.45 13.41
N LYS A 225 12.31 -0.54 14.75
CA LYS A 225 13.15 -1.50 15.46
C LYS A 225 12.40 -2.81 15.73
N ARG A 226 11.09 -2.73 16.00
CA ARG A 226 10.24 -3.88 16.34
C ARG A 226 8.91 -3.84 15.61
N VAL A 227 8.44 -4.99 15.14
CA VAL A 227 7.13 -5.12 14.45
C VAL A 227 6.29 -6.19 15.14
N LEU A 228 5.09 -5.82 15.56
CA LEU A 228 4.05 -6.75 15.99
C LEU A 228 3.09 -6.98 14.82
N SER A 229 3.17 -8.15 14.22
CA SER A 229 2.30 -8.58 13.13
C SER A 229 1.11 -9.35 13.70
N LEU A 230 -0.02 -8.66 13.82
CA LEU A 230 -1.22 -9.15 14.48
C LEU A 230 -2.03 -10.11 13.60
N GLY A 231 -2.65 -11.10 14.22
CA GLY A 231 -3.57 -12.01 13.53
C GLY A 231 -4.88 -11.31 13.14
N HIS A 232 -5.66 -11.93 12.26
CA HIS A 232 -6.98 -11.40 11.91
C HIS A 232 -8.00 -11.72 12.99
N VAL A 233 -8.91 -10.77 13.24
CA VAL A 233 -10.15 -11.01 13.98
C VAL A 233 -11.19 -11.57 13.01
N LEU A 234 -11.77 -12.71 13.37
CA LEU A 234 -12.73 -13.50 12.61
C LEU A 234 -14.05 -13.58 13.38
N ASP A 235 -15.15 -13.89 12.70
CA ASP A 235 -16.43 -14.19 13.36
C ASP A 235 -16.38 -15.50 14.17
N GLU A 236 -17.50 -15.88 14.80
CA GLU A 236 -17.61 -17.11 15.61
C GLU A 236 -17.33 -18.38 14.80
N GLU A 237 -17.66 -18.37 13.51
CA GLU A 237 -17.47 -19.47 12.57
C GLU A 237 -16.06 -19.49 11.95
N GLY A 238 -15.22 -18.48 12.21
CA GLY A 238 -13.88 -18.35 11.67
C GLY A 238 -13.80 -17.75 10.26
N GLN A 239 -14.86 -17.08 9.80
CA GLN A 239 -14.83 -16.31 8.56
C GLN A 239 -14.31 -14.90 8.79
N LYS A 240 -13.73 -14.32 7.73
CA LYS A 240 -13.37 -12.90 7.71
C LYS A 240 -14.64 -12.06 7.87
N MET A 241 -14.64 -11.16 8.85
CA MET A 241 -15.73 -10.21 9.06
C MET A 241 -15.80 -9.19 7.90
N SER A 242 -17.01 -8.93 7.41
CA SER A 242 -17.28 -7.85 6.46
C SER A 242 -18.70 -7.32 6.61
N LYS A 243 -18.89 -6.02 6.38
CA LYS A 243 -20.22 -5.39 6.37
C LYS A 243 -21.15 -6.06 5.36
N SER A 244 -20.63 -6.45 4.20
CA SER A 244 -21.41 -7.13 3.14
C SER A 244 -21.94 -8.50 3.55
N LYS A 245 -21.26 -9.21 4.46
CA LYS A 245 -21.69 -10.51 4.98
C LYS A 245 -22.63 -10.39 6.18
N GLY A 246 -22.77 -9.19 6.77
CA GLY A 246 -23.57 -8.97 7.96
C GLY A 246 -23.02 -9.59 9.24
N ASN A 247 -21.77 -10.08 9.23
CA ASN A 247 -21.11 -10.74 10.36
C ASN A 247 -20.11 -9.83 11.08
N ALA A 248 -20.09 -8.54 10.76
CA ALA A 248 -19.18 -7.57 11.39
C ALA A 248 -19.77 -7.06 12.71
N LEU A 249 -18.98 -7.09 13.77
CA LEU A 249 -19.31 -6.47 15.05
C LEU A 249 -18.88 -5.00 15.05
N ASP A 250 -19.75 -4.12 15.57
CA ASP A 250 -19.40 -2.72 15.78
C ASP A 250 -18.67 -2.56 17.12
N PRO A 251 -17.41 -2.09 17.15
CA PRO A 251 -16.70 -1.87 18.39
C PRO A 251 -17.39 -0.85 19.31
N VAL A 252 -18.13 0.13 18.77
CA VAL A 252 -18.85 1.12 19.59
C VAL A 252 -19.98 0.45 20.36
N ASP A 253 -20.77 -0.38 19.69
CA ASP A 253 -21.86 -1.15 20.34
C ASP A 253 -21.32 -2.06 21.45
N LEU A 254 -20.15 -2.68 21.24
CA LEU A 254 -19.50 -3.52 22.26
C LEU A 254 -19.04 -2.70 23.47
N VAL A 255 -18.50 -1.50 23.25
CA VAL A 255 -18.08 -0.59 24.32
C VAL A 255 -19.30 -0.12 25.12
N ASP A 256 -20.39 0.25 24.45
CA ASP A 256 -21.62 0.71 25.12
C ASP A 256 -22.27 -0.40 25.95
N LYS A 257 -22.25 -1.65 25.46
CA LYS A 257 -22.81 -2.82 26.16
C LYS A 257 -21.94 -3.32 27.32
N PHE A 258 -20.62 -3.40 27.11
CA PHE A 258 -19.73 -4.16 28.01
C PHE A 258 -18.63 -3.31 28.66
N GLY A 259 -18.41 -2.09 28.18
CA GLY A 259 -17.31 -1.21 28.61
C GLY A 259 -16.03 -1.43 27.80
N ALA A 260 -15.24 -0.37 27.66
CA ALA A 260 -14.00 -0.39 26.88
C ALA A 260 -12.95 -1.35 27.43
N ASP A 261 -12.85 -1.48 28.75
CA ASP A 261 -11.88 -2.38 29.39
C ASP A 261 -12.23 -3.84 29.17
N ALA A 262 -13.52 -4.20 29.15
CA ALA A 262 -13.96 -5.54 28.79
C ALA A 262 -13.57 -5.89 27.35
N LEU A 263 -13.80 -4.98 26.39
CA LEU A 263 -13.42 -5.17 25.00
C LEU A 263 -11.89 -5.32 24.84
N ARG A 264 -11.11 -4.44 25.47
CA ARG A 264 -9.63 -4.52 25.45
C ARG A 264 -9.13 -5.82 26.06
N TRP A 265 -9.67 -6.21 27.22
CA TRP A 265 -9.27 -7.44 27.89
C TRP A 265 -9.62 -8.67 27.06
N ALA A 266 -10.80 -8.72 26.45
CA ALA A 266 -11.21 -9.80 25.56
C ALA A 266 -10.26 -10.00 24.38
N LEU A 267 -9.75 -8.90 23.81
CA LEU A 267 -8.77 -8.94 22.71
C LEU A 267 -7.39 -9.42 23.16
N LEU A 268 -7.04 -9.29 24.45
CA LEU A 268 -5.71 -9.65 24.98
C LEU A 268 -5.65 -11.06 25.58
N VAL A 269 -6.68 -11.47 26.31
CA VAL A 269 -6.62 -12.65 27.19
C VAL A 269 -6.70 -14.00 26.47
N ASP A 270 -7.38 -14.06 25.33
CA ASP A 270 -7.71 -15.33 24.66
C ASP A 270 -6.48 -16.08 24.11
N SER A 271 -5.60 -15.37 23.41
CA SER A 271 -4.51 -15.97 22.64
C SER A 271 -3.43 -14.95 22.30
N ALA A 272 -2.26 -15.43 21.88
CA ALA A 272 -1.17 -14.55 21.46
C ALA A 272 -1.64 -13.56 20.36
N PRO A 273 -1.17 -12.30 20.35
CA PRO A 273 -1.70 -11.26 19.45
C PRO A 273 -1.60 -11.58 17.95
N TRP A 274 -0.66 -12.43 17.56
CA TRP A 274 -0.41 -12.84 16.18
C TRP A 274 -1.23 -14.05 15.71
N ASN A 275 -2.00 -14.66 16.61
CA ASN A 275 -2.93 -15.73 16.24
C ASN A 275 -4.24 -15.12 15.72
N ALA A 276 -4.86 -15.77 14.74
CA ALA A 276 -6.22 -15.40 14.34
C ALA A 276 -7.18 -15.69 15.49
N LYS A 277 -8.11 -14.76 15.75
CA LYS A 277 -9.04 -14.82 16.88
C LYS A 277 -10.46 -14.90 16.39
N ARG A 278 -11.23 -15.86 16.90
CA ARG A 278 -12.69 -15.87 16.74
C ARG A 278 -13.28 -14.96 17.79
N PHE A 279 -14.15 -14.04 17.38
CA PHE A 279 -14.58 -12.95 18.24
C PHE A 279 -16.09 -12.74 18.18
N SER A 280 -16.68 -12.51 19.35
CA SER A 280 -18.13 -12.39 19.54
C SER A 280 -18.49 -11.51 20.74
N GLU A 281 -19.75 -11.09 20.83
CA GLU A 281 -20.28 -10.47 22.06
C GLU A 281 -20.09 -11.39 23.28
N ARG A 282 -20.28 -12.71 23.09
CA ARG A 282 -20.06 -13.70 24.15
C ARG A 282 -18.61 -13.71 24.63
N THR A 283 -17.64 -13.58 23.73
CA THR A 283 -16.21 -13.47 24.08
C THR A 283 -15.98 -12.28 25.02
N VAL A 284 -16.61 -11.13 24.73
CA VAL A 284 -16.49 -9.92 25.56
C VAL A 284 -17.15 -10.11 26.92
N LEU A 285 -18.37 -10.67 26.95
CA LEU A 285 -19.10 -10.96 28.19
C LEU A 285 -18.34 -11.95 29.09
N GLU A 286 -17.74 -12.98 28.51
CA GLU A 286 -16.91 -13.94 29.26
C GLU A 286 -15.65 -13.27 29.82
N ALA A 287 -14.96 -12.46 29.03
CA ALA A 287 -13.78 -11.74 29.51
C ALA A 287 -14.12 -10.76 30.64
N LYS A 288 -15.27 -10.08 30.52
CA LYS A 288 -15.80 -9.18 31.55
C LYS A 288 -16.10 -9.92 32.84
N SER A 289 -16.94 -10.95 32.79
CA SER A 289 -17.38 -11.70 33.97
C SER A 289 -16.25 -12.46 34.68
N LYS A 290 -15.27 -13.00 33.94
CA LYS A 290 -14.17 -13.77 34.51
C LYS A 290 -13.11 -12.92 35.21
N PHE A 291 -13.00 -11.64 34.89
CA PHE A 291 -11.94 -10.79 35.43
C PHE A 291 -12.40 -9.38 35.76
N VAL A 292 -12.93 -8.62 34.80
CA VAL A 292 -13.26 -7.21 34.99
C VAL A 292 -14.27 -7.02 36.12
N ASP A 293 -15.35 -7.82 36.15
CA ASP A 293 -16.39 -7.74 37.19
C ASP A 293 -15.88 -8.22 38.57
N THR A 294 -14.75 -8.92 38.62
CA THR A 294 -14.14 -9.36 39.90
C THR A 294 -13.27 -8.29 40.56
N LEU A 295 -12.95 -7.21 39.83
CA LEU A 295 -12.13 -6.10 40.32
C LEU A 295 -12.96 -4.96 40.94
N VAL A 296 -14.29 -5.00 40.77
CA VAL A 296 -15.25 -3.98 41.18
C VAL A 296 -16.04 -4.43 42.40
#